data_AF-A0A4U8UZ09-F1
#
_entry.id   AF-A0A4U8UZ09-F1
#
_cell.length_a   1.000
_cell.length_b   1.000
_cell.length_c   1.000
_cell.angle_alpha   90.00
_cell.angle_beta   90.00
_cell.angle_gamma   90.00
#
_symmetry.space_group_name_H-M   'P 1'
#
loop_
_entity.id
_entity.type
_entity.pdbx_description
1 polymer ?
#
loop_
_entity_poly.entity_id
_entity_poly.type
_entity_poly.pdbx_seq_one_letter_code
_entity_poly.pdbx_strand_id
1 'polypeptide(L)'
;MASAAIDVNQSITGAKTATIRNYTTQPRLTYKTVTGVNGPLVILGNVKFPQFAEIVKLTLPDGTKRSGQVLEVTRNKAVVQVFEGTAGIDAKNTICEFTGDILRTPVSEDMLGRIFNGSGKPIDKGPPVLAEDYLDITGQPINPWSRIYPEEMIQTGISAIDVMNSIARGQKIPIFSAAGLPHNEL
;
A
#
# COMPACT_ATOMS: atom_id res chain seq x y z
N MET A 1 37.39 -8.20 -8.31
CA MET A 1 37.80 -8.33 -6.90
C MET A 1 38.11 -6.95 -6.35
N ALA A 2 37.09 -6.28 -5.79
CA ALA A 2 37.23 -5.16 -4.86
C ALA A 2 35.83 -4.94 -4.26
N SER A 3 35.58 -5.63 -3.15
CA SER A 3 34.42 -5.44 -2.28
C SER A 3 34.54 -4.05 -1.65
N ALA A 4 33.62 -3.13 -1.94
CA ALA A 4 33.48 -1.92 -1.17
C ALA A 4 32.68 -2.28 0.10
N ALA A 5 33.39 -2.44 1.20
CA ALA A 5 32.80 -2.60 2.53
C ALA A 5 31.93 -1.37 2.86
N ILE A 6 30.67 -1.62 3.20
CA ILE A 6 29.76 -0.62 3.75
C ILE A 6 30.07 -0.53 5.25
N ASP A 7 30.59 0.61 5.68
CA ASP A 7 30.91 0.91 7.07
C ASP A 7 29.63 1.08 7.90
N VAL A 8 29.53 0.32 9.01
CA VAL A 8 28.31 0.16 9.82
C VAL A 8 28.10 1.33 10.80
N ASN A 9 29.04 2.28 10.89
CA ASN A 9 29.08 3.30 11.95
C ASN A 9 28.97 4.76 11.47
N GLN A 10 28.51 5.03 10.25
CA GLN A 10 28.13 6.39 9.87
C GLN A 10 26.64 6.63 10.13
N SER A 11 26.34 7.62 10.98
CA SER A 11 25.00 8.15 11.18
C SER A 11 24.44 8.67 9.87
N ILE A 12 23.59 7.85 9.25
CA ILE A 12 22.91 8.20 8.01
C ILE A 12 21.99 9.36 8.35
N THR A 13 22.22 10.50 7.70
CA THR A 13 21.25 11.60 7.63
C THR A 13 20.03 11.08 6.85
N GLY A 14 19.19 10.28 7.50
CA GLY A 14 18.24 9.32 6.89
C GLY A 14 17.14 9.98 6.05
N ALA A 15 16.64 11.13 6.49
CA ALA A 15 15.48 11.77 5.86
C ALA A 15 15.72 12.28 4.43
N LYS A 16 16.97 12.49 3.99
CA LYS A 16 17.27 12.99 2.64
C LYS A 16 17.45 11.89 1.58
N THR A 17 17.64 10.64 1.99
CA THR A 17 18.04 9.57 1.06
C THR A 17 16.86 8.98 0.28
N ALA A 18 15.67 8.93 0.88
CA ALA A 18 14.46 8.38 0.26
C ALA A 18 14.07 9.12 -1.04
N THR A 19 14.19 10.44 -1.07
CA THR A 19 13.77 11.27 -2.20
C THR A 19 14.71 11.18 -3.40
N ILE A 20 15.98 10.76 -3.20
CA ILE A 20 17.03 10.81 -4.22
C ILE A 20 17.18 9.46 -4.96
N ARG A 21 16.68 8.36 -4.40
CA ARG A 21 16.75 7.03 -5.02
C ARG A 21 15.55 6.81 -5.96
N ASN A 22 15.82 6.53 -7.24
CA ASN A 22 14.84 6.12 -8.26
C ASN A 22 13.72 7.14 -8.57
N TYR A 23 14.07 8.38 -8.92
CA TYR A 23 13.09 9.39 -9.33
C TYR A 23 12.73 9.25 -10.83
N THR A 24 11.43 9.21 -11.12
CA THR A 24 10.92 9.25 -12.51
C THR A 24 10.78 10.71 -12.95
N THR A 25 11.49 11.09 -14.02
CA THR A 25 11.43 12.45 -14.59
C THR A 25 10.38 12.61 -15.68
N GLN A 26 9.72 11.52 -16.07
CA GLN A 26 8.71 11.54 -17.13
C GLN A 26 7.46 12.29 -16.67
N PRO A 27 6.89 13.18 -17.51
CA PRO A 27 5.65 13.85 -17.18
C PRO A 27 4.50 12.84 -17.10
N ARG A 28 3.64 12.99 -16.10
CA ARG A 28 2.47 12.14 -15.95
C ARG A 28 1.42 12.47 -17.01
N LEU A 29 0.84 11.41 -17.57
CA LEU A 29 -0.21 11.54 -18.57
C LEU A 29 -1.57 11.65 -17.89
N THR A 30 -2.34 12.61 -18.37
CA THR A 30 -3.66 12.94 -17.84
C THR A 30 -4.72 12.68 -18.91
N TYR A 31 -5.76 11.94 -18.53
CA TYR A 31 -6.81 11.50 -19.43
C TYR A 31 -8.19 11.98 -18.94
N LYS A 32 -9.03 12.41 -19.87
CA LYS A 32 -10.45 12.72 -19.67
C LYS A 32 -11.36 11.75 -20.44
N THR A 33 -10.86 10.53 -20.64
CA THR A 33 -11.45 9.52 -21.54
C THR A 33 -12.16 8.42 -20.75
N VAL A 34 -12.87 8.79 -19.69
CA VAL A 34 -13.68 7.85 -18.92
C VAL A 34 -14.83 7.37 -19.82
N THR A 35 -14.84 6.08 -20.12
CA THR A 35 -15.80 5.45 -21.03
C THR A 35 -17.03 4.92 -20.28
N GLY A 36 -16.86 4.55 -19.01
CA GLY A 36 -17.95 4.06 -18.18
C GLY A 36 -17.55 3.88 -16.73
N VAL A 37 -18.55 3.79 -15.86
CA VAL A 37 -18.42 3.56 -14.43
C VAL A 37 -19.39 2.45 -14.05
N ASN A 38 -18.92 1.41 -13.39
CA ASN A 38 -19.74 0.28 -12.95
C ASN A 38 -19.32 -0.18 -11.55
N GLY A 39 -20.21 0.00 -10.57
CA GLY A 39 -19.90 -0.30 -9.17
C GLY A 39 -18.64 0.45 -8.72
N PRO A 40 -17.60 -0.23 -8.20
CA PRO A 40 -16.34 0.40 -7.79
C PRO A 40 -15.34 0.64 -8.95
N LEU A 41 -15.71 0.27 -10.18
CA LEU A 41 -14.81 0.28 -11.34
C LEU A 41 -15.06 1.47 -12.26
N VAL A 42 -13.97 2.06 -12.75
CA VAL A 42 -13.92 3.12 -13.75
C VAL A 42 -13.15 2.62 -14.95
N ILE A 43 -13.77 2.67 -16.13
CA ILE A 43 -13.17 2.21 -17.37
C ILE A 43 -12.67 3.41 -18.15
N LEU A 44 -11.38 3.44 -18.44
CA LEU A 44 -10.71 4.45 -19.23
C LEU A 44 -10.41 3.91 -20.63
N GLY A 45 -10.70 4.72 -21.65
CA GLY A 45 -10.39 4.43 -23.04
C GLY A 45 -9.22 5.26 -23.55
N ASN A 46 -8.58 4.80 -24.63
CA ASN A 46 -7.50 5.52 -25.31
C ASN A 46 -6.30 5.89 -24.40
N VAL A 47 -6.00 5.03 -23.42
CA VAL A 47 -4.85 5.18 -22.51
C VAL A 47 -3.60 4.64 -23.21
N LYS A 48 -2.49 5.40 -23.15
CA LYS A 48 -1.21 4.99 -23.75
C LYS A 48 -0.41 4.16 -22.75
N PHE A 49 -0.09 2.93 -23.13
CA PHE A 49 0.74 2.00 -22.36
C PHE A 49 0.37 1.90 -20.87
N PRO A 50 -0.92 1.69 -20.51
CA PRO A 50 -1.28 1.53 -19.10
C PRO A 50 -0.58 0.31 -18.50
N GLN A 51 -0.11 0.45 -17.26
CA GLN A 51 0.54 -0.65 -16.54
C GLN A 51 -0.44 -1.33 -15.57
N PHE A 52 -0.26 -2.63 -15.38
CA PHE A 52 -1.01 -3.38 -14.37
C PHE A 52 -0.57 -2.97 -12.97
N ALA A 53 -1.51 -2.93 -12.01
CA ALA A 53 -1.30 -2.51 -10.62
C ALA A 53 -0.81 -1.05 -10.43
N GLU A 54 -0.82 -0.25 -11.48
CA GLU A 54 -0.44 1.16 -11.46
C GLU A 54 -1.44 1.99 -10.65
N ILE A 55 -0.95 2.99 -9.94
CA ILE A 55 -1.80 3.94 -9.22
C ILE A 55 -2.27 5.07 -10.13
N VAL A 56 -3.57 5.36 -10.03
CA VAL A 56 -4.24 6.45 -10.76
C VAL A 56 -4.82 7.42 -9.75
N LYS A 57 -4.60 8.72 -9.98
CA LYS A 57 -5.23 9.79 -9.22
C LYS A 57 -6.38 10.36 -10.01
N LEU A 58 -7.59 10.25 -9.47
CA LEU A 58 -8.79 10.80 -10.05
C LEU A 58 -9.07 12.16 -9.41
N THR A 59 -9.32 13.18 -10.22
CA THR A 59 -9.83 14.48 -9.78
C THR A 59 -11.25 14.63 -10.32
N LEU A 60 -12.20 14.68 -9.40
CA LEU A 60 -13.62 14.86 -9.71
C LEU A 60 -13.90 16.31 -10.15
N PRO A 61 -15.08 16.57 -10.75
CA PRO A 61 -15.47 17.92 -11.17
C PRO A 61 -15.59 18.91 -10.00
N ASP A 62 -15.87 18.40 -8.80
CA ASP A 62 -15.93 19.18 -7.55
C ASP A 62 -14.53 19.52 -6.98
N GLY A 63 -13.46 19.03 -7.61
CA GLY A 63 -12.08 19.19 -7.16
C GLY A 63 -11.62 18.15 -6.12
N THR A 64 -12.50 17.25 -5.67
CA THR A 64 -12.12 16.17 -4.76
C THR A 64 -11.18 15.19 -5.46
N LYS A 65 -10.17 14.72 -4.73
CA LYS A 65 -9.18 13.78 -5.23
C LYS A 65 -9.43 12.41 -4.65
N ARG A 66 -9.49 11.40 -5.52
CA ARG A 66 -9.61 9.99 -5.19
C ARG A 66 -8.44 9.21 -5.75
N SER A 67 -8.16 8.07 -5.15
CA SER A 67 -7.09 7.19 -5.56
C SER A 67 -7.69 5.89 -6.07
N GLY A 68 -7.05 5.33 -7.09
CA GLY A 68 -7.44 4.03 -7.63
C GLY A 68 -6.25 3.25 -8.12
N GLN A 69 -6.49 1.97 -8.39
CA GLN A 69 -5.50 1.04 -8.90
C GLN A 69 -6.00 0.40 -10.20
N VAL A 70 -5.11 0.28 -11.19
CA VAL A 70 -5.41 -0.45 -12.42
C VAL A 70 -5.49 -1.94 -12.12
N LEU A 71 -6.66 -2.55 -12.32
CA LEU A 71 -6.89 -3.98 -12.17
C LEU A 71 -6.73 -4.74 -13.48
N GLU A 72 -7.03 -4.12 -14.61
CA GLU A 72 -6.98 -4.78 -15.91
C GLU A 72 -6.55 -3.80 -16.99
N VAL A 73 -5.76 -4.31 -17.94
CA VAL A 73 -5.31 -3.58 -19.12
C VAL A 73 -5.63 -4.41 -20.35
N THR A 74 -6.41 -3.83 -21.27
CA THR A 74 -6.72 -4.45 -22.56
C THR A 74 -6.46 -3.45 -23.69
N ARG A 75 -5.38 -3.66 -24.44
CA ARG A 75 -4.92 -2.79 -25.55
C ARG A 75 -4.76 -1.32 -25.14
N ASN A 76 -5.79 -0.51 -25.39
CA ASN A 76 -5.86 0.92 -25.10
C ASN A 76 -6.90 1.25 -24.02
N LYS A 77 -7.40 0.24 -23.32
CA LYS A 77 -8.35 0.39 -22.21
C LYS A 77 -7.68 -0.02 -20.90
N ALA A 78 -8.01 0.70 -19.85
CA ALA A 78 -7.60 0.38 -18.48
C ALA A 78 -8.85 0.36 -17.59
N VAL A 79 -8.96 -0.66 -16.75
CA VAL A 79 -9.99 -0.79 -15.72
C VAL A 79 -9.37 -0.41 -14.40
N VAL A 80 -9.87 0.65 -13.77
CA VAL A 80 -9.36 1.21 -12.52
C VAL A 80 -10.39 1.00 -11.42
N GLN A 81 -9.99 0.39 -10.31
CA GLN A 81 -10.81 0.32 -9.10
C GLN A 81 -10.53 1.56 -8.24
N VAL A 82 -11.58 2.25 -7.81
CA VAL A 82 -11.47 3.45 -6.95
C VAL A 82 -11.67 3.06 -5.49
N PHE A 83 -10.75 3.47 -4.61
CA PHE A 83 -10.77 3.07 -3.20
C PHE A 83 -11.86 3.79 -2.39
N GLU A 84 -12.07 5.07 -2.65
CA GLU A 84 -13.08 5.88 -1.93
C GLU A 84 -14.49 5.77 -2.55
N GLY A 85 -14.67 4.90 -3.56
CA GLY A 85 -15.93 4.71 -4.28
C GLY A 85 -16.08 5.62 -5.51
N THR A 86 -17.16 5.41 -6.27
CA THR A 86 -17.36 6.02 -7.60
C THR A 86 -18.46 7.07 -7.65
N ALA A 87 -19.08 7.41 -6.51
CA ALA A 87 -20.14 8.41 -6.44
C ALA A 87 -19.63 9.79 -6.91
N GLY A 88 -20.30 10.43 -7.86
CA GLY A 88 -19.91 11.74 -8.39
C GLY A 88 -18.82 11.72 -9.48
N ILE A 89 -18.37 10.53 -9.92
CA ILE A 89 -17.49 10.42 -11.08
C ILE A 89 -18.32 10.65 -12.35
N ASP A 90 -17.96 11.70 -13.09
CA ASP A 90 -18.54 12.02 -14.39
C ASP A 90 -17.65 11.51 -15.53
N ALA A 91 -18.25 11.07 -16.63
CA ALA A 91 -17.52 10.60 -17.80
C ALA A 91 -16.79 11.73 -18.54
N LYS A 92 -17.32 12.95 -18.49
CA LYS A 92 -16.82 14.07 -19.30
C LYS A 92 -15.82 14.95 -18.57
N ASN A 93 -16.06 15.22 -17.30
CA ASN A 93 -15.29 16.21 -16.54
C ASN A 93 -14.28 15.60 -15.56
N THR A 94 -14.34 14.29 -15.30
CA THR A 94 -13.35 13.64 -14.42
C THR A 94 -12.00 13.53 -15.10
N ILE A 95 -10.95 13.89 -14.35
CA ILE A 95 -9.58 13.87 -14.81
C ILE A 95 -8.86 12.71 -14.13
N CYS A 96 -8.24 11.83 -14.90
CA CYS A 96 -7.46 10.70 -14.39
C CYS A 96 -5.99 10.88 -14.75
N GLU A 97 -5.14 11.05 -13.73
CA GLU A 97 -3.68 11.15 -13.85
C GLU A 97 -3.06 9.80 -13.50
N PHE A 98 -2.29 9.26 -14.43
CA PHE A 98 -1.56 8.00 -14.26
C PHE A 98 -0.19 8.29 -13.65
N THR A 99 0.13 7.63 -12.53
CA THR A 99 1.34 7.97 -11.77
C THR A 99 2.62 7.36 -12.35
N GLY A 100 2.50 6.32 -13.18
CA GLY A 100 3.60 5.59 -13.80
C GLY A 100 4.32 4.61 -12.87
N ASP A 101 3.79 4.37 -11.68
CA ASP A 101 4.39 3.49 -10.68
C ASP A 101 3.30 2.71 -9.93
N ILE A 102 3.71 1.62 -9.31
CA ILE A 102 2.86 0.81 -8.44
C ILE A 102 2.65 1.49 -7.09
N LEU A 103 1.72 0.98 -6.29
CA LEU A 103 1.47 1.53 -4.96
C LEU A 103 2.65 1.27 -4.03
N ARG A 104 3.37 2.34 -3.69
CA ARG A 104 4.42 2.33 -2.67
C ARG A 104 3.98 3.08 -1.43
N THR A 105 4.14 2.44 -0.28
CA THR A 105 3.79 3.01 1.01
C THR A 105 5.04 3.65 1.62
N PRO A 106 4.95 4.91 2.09
CA PRO A 106 6.03 5.52 2.86
C PRO A 106 6.16 4.80 4.22
N VAL A 107 7.36 4.34 4.56
CA VAL A 107 7.65 3.69 5.83
C VAL A 107 8.71 4.46 6.60
N SER A 108 8.59 4.46 7.93
CA SER A 108 9.52 5.07 8.88
C SER A 108 9.28 4.50 10.28
N GLU A 109 10.32 4.43 11.10
CA GLU A 109 10.19 4.07 12.52
C GLU A 109 9.27 5.04 13.29
N ASP A 110 9.14 6.29 12.83
CA ASP A 110 8.24 7.31 13.38
C ASP A 110 6.74 6.97 13.26
N MET A 111 6.39 5.88 12.57
CA MET A 111 5.02 5.40 12.48
C MET A 111 4.53 4.69 13.75
N LEU A 112 5.43 4.25 14.63
CA LEU A 112 5.06 3.57 15.87
C LEU A 112 4.30 4.51 16.80
N GLY A 113 3.14 4.05 17.30
CA GLY A 113 2.26 4.84 18.18
C GLY A 113 1.33 5.81 17.46
N ARG A 114 1.35 5.85 16.13
CA ARG A 114 0.46 6.68 15.32
C ARG A 114 -0.81 5.94 14.88
N ILE A 115 -1.85 6.70 14.55
CA ILE A 115 -3.13 6.16 14.09
C ILE A 115 -3.37 6.57 12.63
N PHE A 116 -3.56 5.57 11.77
CA PHE A 116 -3.79 5.74 10.34
C PHE A 116 -5.15 5.18 9.92
N ASN A 117 -5.67 5.69 8.81
CA ASN A 117 -6.80 5.05 8.12
C ASN A 117 -6.31 3.89 7.22
N GLY A 118 -7.26 3.14 6.64
CA GLY A 118 -6.96 2.01 5.74
C GLY A 118 -6.21 2.37 4.44
N SER A 119 -6.05 3.67 4.14
CA SER A 119 -5.26 4.17 3.00
C SER A 119 -3.91 4.76 3.42
N GLY A 120 -3.50 4.58 4.67
CA GLY A 120 -2.22 5.09 5.20
C GLY A 120 -2.17 6.59 5.48
N LYS A 121 -3.31 7.29 5.49
CA LYS A 121 -3.38 8.71 5.88
C LYS A 121 -3.54 8.83 7.41
N PRO A 122 -2.79 9.72 8.06
CA PRO A 122 -2.89 9.88 9.51
C PRO A 122 -4.25 10.47 9.91
N ILE A 123 -4.87 9.89 10.94
CA ILE A 123 -6.12 10.39 11.55
C ILE A 123 -5.90 10.93 12.96
N ASP A 124 -4.67 10.84 13.46
CA ASP A 124 -4.18 11.38 14.74
C ASP A 124 -3.98 12.91 14.74
N LYS A 125 -4.34 13.60 13.65
CA LYS A 125 -4.06 15.03 13.38
C LYS A 125 -2.56 15.38 13.36
N GLY A 126 -1.67 14.38 13.31
CA GLY A 126 -0.24 14.57 13.15
C GLY A 126 0.15 14.89 11.70
N PRO A 127 1.43 15.27 11.46
CA PRO A 127 1.95 15.51 10.12
C PRO A 127 1.95 14.22 9.27
N PRO A 128 2.02 14.31 7.93
CA PRO A 128 2.24 13.14 7.09
C PRO A 128 3.53 12.42 7.49
N VAL A 129 3.59 11.11 7.25
CA VAL A 129 4.79 10.29 7.55
C VAL A 129 5.97 10.82 6.75
N LEU A 130 7.07 11.14 7.44
CA LEU A 130 8.35 11.41 6.81
C LEU A 130 8.99 10.08 6.45
N ALA A 131 8.93 9.73 5.17
CA ALA A 131 9.39 8.45 4.67
C ALA A 131 10.92 8.34 4.77
N GLU A 132 11.41 7.26 5.39
CA GLU A 132 12.81 6.84 5.30
C GLU A 132 13.04 5.99 4.04
N ASP A 133 12.02 5.23 3.64
CA ASP A 133 11.97 4.47 2.40
C ASP A 133 10.54 4.34 1.85
N TYR A 134 10.42 3.96 0.58
CA TYR A 134 9.16 3.65 -0.10
C TYR A 134 9.12 2.18 -0.50
N LEU A 135 8.34 1.39 0.23
CA LEU A 135 8.21 -0.05 -0.01
C LEU A 135 6.93 -0.38 -0.80
N ASP A 136 7.03 -1.35 -1.71
CA ASP A 136 5.88 -1.92 -2.41
C ASP A 136 4.96 -2.68 -1.45
N ILE A 137 3.66 -2.45 -1.55
CA ILE A 137 2.64 -3.14 -0.74
C ILE A 137 2.57 -4.65 -1.00
N THR A 138 2.96 -5.09 -2.20
CA THR A 138 2.98 -6.52 -2.56
C THR A 138 4.09 -7.26 -1.81
N GLY A 139 5.09 -6.52 -1.34
CA GLY A 139 6.28 -7.05 -0.71
C GLY A 139 7.16 -7.80 -1.72
N GLN A 140 8.28 -8.32 -1.21
CA GLN A 140 9.17 -9.19 -1.97
C GLN A 140 9.08 -10.62 -1.41
N PRO A 141 9.07 -11.64 -2.28
CA PRO A 141 9.06 -13.02 -1.82
C PRO A 141 10.35 -13.33 -1.04
N ILE A 142 10.19 -13.91 0.15
CA ILE A 142 11.32 -14.35 0.98
C ILE A 142 11.78 -15.73 0.52
N ASN A 143 13.09 -15.91 0.38
CA ASN A 143 13.68 -17.21 0.04
C ASN A 143 13.39 -18.24 1.16
N PRO A 144 12.74 -19.39 0.85
CA PRO A 144 12.44 -20.42 1.85
C PRO A 144 13.67 -20.98 2.57
N TRP A 145 14.82 -21.06 1.88
CA TRP A 145 16.06 -21.60 2.47
C TRP A 145 16.63 -20.69 3.56
N SER A 146 16.46 -19.37 3.41
CA SER A 146 16.95 -18.38 4.37
C SER A 146 16.03 -18.23 5.59
N ARG A 147 14.92 -18.96 5.66
CA ARG A 147 13.94 -18.85 6.73
C ARG A 147 14.33 -19.73 7.92
N ILE A 148 14.50 -19.10 9.07
CA ILE A 148 14.74 -19.80 10.35
C ILE A 148 13.41 -20.33 10.89
N TYR A 149 13.43 -21.54 11.46
CA TYR A 149 12.24 -22.14 12.06
C TYR A 149 11.87 -21.43 13.38
N PRO A 150 10.60 -21.06 13.61
CA PRO A 150 10.14 -20.50 14.88
C PRO A 150 10.25 -21.51 16.02
N GLU A 151 11.10 -21.23 17.02
CA GLU A 151 11.25 -22.09 18.21
C GLU A 151 10.83 -21.40 19.51
N GLU A 152 10.81 -20.07 19.54
CA GLU A 152 10.46 -19.30 20.74
C GLU A 152 8.94 -19.25 20.95
N MET A 153 8.45 -19.72 22.11
CA MET A 153 7.05 -19.58 22.50
C MET A 153 6.73 -18.12 22.89
N ILE A 154 5.57 -17.63 22.43
CA ILE A 154 4.96 -16.38 22.91
C ILE A 154 3.98 -16.73 24.03
N GLN A 155 4.18 -16.13 25.20
CA GLN A 155 3.23 -16.20 26.31
C GLN A 155 2.09 -15.19 26.09
N THR A 156 0.86 -15.70 25.98
CA THR A 156 -0.34 -14.86 25.78
C THR A 156 -1.02 -14.50 27.10
N GLY A 157 -0.83 -15.30 28.16
CA GLY A 157 -1.52 -15.13 29.44
C GLY A 157 -2.89 -15.83 29.49
N ILE A 158 -3.35 -16.41 28.37
CA ILE A 158 -4.59 -17.18 28.29
C ILE A 158 -4.23 -18.66 28.42
N SER A 159 -4.58 -19.28 29.55
CA SER A 159 -4.22 -20.68 29.84
C SER A 159 -4.68 -21.67 28.77
N ALA A 160 -5.87 -21.46 28.19
CA ALA A 160 -6.38 -22.29 27.12
C ALA A 160 -5.53 -22.22 25.84
N ILE A 161 -4.88 -21.09 25.57
CA ILE A 161 -3.98 -20.93 24.43
C ILE A 161 -2.59 -21.43 24.82
N ASP A 162 -2.02 -20.95 25.92
CA ASP A 162 -0.65 -21.25 26.31
C ASP A 162 -0.40 -22.75 26.58
N VAL A 163 -1.39 -23.48 27.13
CA VAL A 163 -1.24 -24.90 27.48
C VAL A 163 -1.61 -25.82 26.32
N MET A 164 -2.74 -25.55 25.65
CA MET A 164 -3.30 -26.48 24.67
C MET A 164 -2.90 -26.15 23.23
N ASN A 165 -2.65 -24.87 22.92
CA ASN A 165 -2.37 -24.38 21.57
C ASN A 165 -1.26 -23.31 21.61
N SER A 166 -0.10 -23.67 22.13
CA SER A 166 1.03 -22.73 22.27
C SER A 166 1.44 -22.13 20.93
N ILE A 167 1.77 -20.84 20.94
CA ILE A 167 2.06 -20.06 19.73
C ILE A 167 3.56 -19.75 19.68
N ALA A 168 4.20 -20.02 18.55
CA ALA A 168 5.61 -19.66 18.33
C ALA A 168 5.77 -18.27 17.67
N ARG A 169 6.86 -17.55 17.99
CA ARG A 169 7.17 -16.24 17.42
C ARG A 169 7.42 -16.33 15.91
N GLY A 170 6.50 -15.77 15.12
CA GLY A 170 6.53 -15.84 13.65
C GLY A 170 5.58 -16.88 13.05
N GLN A 171 4.77 -17.55 13.89
CA GLN A 171 3.64 -18.35 13.45
C GLN A 171 2.44 -17.47 13.07
N LYS A 172 1.66 -17.89 12.07
CA LYS A 172 0.40 -17.26 11.68
C LYS A 172 -0.75 -18.17 12.12
N ILE A 173 -1.52 -17.75 13.12
CA ILE A 173 -2.68 -18.50 13.64
C ILE A 173 -3.93 -17.61 13.66
N PRO A 174 -5.05 -18.02 13.03
CA PRO A 174 -6.28 -17.24 13.04
C PRO A 174 -7.09 -17.51 14.32
N ILE A 175 -7.91 -16.52 14.73
CA ILE A 175 -8.95 -16.69 15.75
C ILE A 175 -10.30 -16.80 15.04
N PHE A 176 -10.96 -17.95 15.16
CA PHE A 176 -12.30 -18.15 14.61
C PHE A 176 -13.35 -17.80 15.67
N SER A 177 -14.27 -16.91 15.31
CA SER A 177 -15.31 -16.39 16.21
C SER A 177 -16.62 -16.17 15.44
N ALA A 178 -17.67 -15.81 16.17
CA ALA A 178 -19.00 -15.53 15.65
C ALA A 178 -19.48 -14.13 16.08
N ALA A 179 -20.48 -13.61 15.37
CA ALA A 179 -21.09 -12.32 15.71
C ALA A 179 -21.67 -12.36 17.14
N GLY A 180 -21.32 -11.37 17.96
CA GLY A 180 -21.75 -11.26 19.35
C GLY A 180 -20.82 -11.94 20.37
N LEU A 181 -19.76 -12.64 19.93
CA LEU A 181 -18.74 -13.17 20.85
C LEU A 181 -17.64 -12.13 21.12
N PRO A 182 -17.07 -12.06 22.34
CA PRO A 182 -16.11 -11.04 22.77
C PRO A 182 -14.67 -11.32 22.26
N HIS A 183 -14.48 -11.53 20.97
CA HIS A 183 -13.17 -11.85 20.38
C HIS A 183 -12.17 -10.69 20.39
N ASN A 184 -12.64 -9.45 20.54
CA ASN A 184 -11.78 -8.27 20.66
C ASN A 184 -11.31 -8.01 22.10
N GLU A 185 -11.89 -8.69 23.08
CA GLU A 185 -11.58 -8.53 24.51
C GLU A 185 -10.57 -9.59 25.01
N LEU A 186 -10.24 -10.57 24.16
CA LEU A 186 -9.14 -11.53 24.38
C LEU A 186 -7.79 -10.83 24.31
#